data_AF-A0A7Y5AFQ8-F1
#
_entry.id   AF-A0A7Y5AFQ8-F1
#
_cell.length_a   1.000
_cell.length_b   1.000
_cell.length_c   1.000
_cell.angle_alpha   90.00
_cell.angle_beta   90.00
_cell.angle_gamma   90.00
#
_symmetry.space_group_name_H-M   'P 1'
#
loop_
_entity.id
_entity.type
_entity.pdbx_description
1 polymer ?
#
loop_
_entity_poly.entity_id
_entity_poly.type
_entity_poly.pdbx_seq_one_letter_code
_entity_poly.pdbx_strand_id
1 'polypeptide(L)'
;GFKLKCWQPGGAGTGFLLPEHLDAQMYAGGIAKVGTRMGTGLAMAVDDSVNMVSLLRNMEEFFARESCGWCTPCRDGLPWSVKMLRALENGQGRAEDIETLLGLVNFLGPGRTFCAHAPGAVEPLGSAIKYFRSEFEAGVAPESATSLRPNLAKPIMVGA
;
A
#
# COMPACT_ATOMS: atom_id res chain seq x y z
N GLY A 1 16.66 -7.88 -22.08
CA GLY A 1 15.73 -8.86 -21.49
C GLY A 1 15.18 -8.29 -20.19
N PHE A 2 14.00 -8.73 -19.77
CA PHE A 2 13.36 -8.32 -18.51
C PHE A 2 13.98 -9.05 -17.31
N LYS A 3 14.00 -8.40 -16.15
CA LYS A 3 14.46 -9.01 -14.89
C LYS A 3 13.31 -9.13 -13.90
N LEU A 4 13.22 -10.26 -13.20
CA LEU A 4 12.20 -10.43 -12.16
C LEU A 4 12.42 -9.41 -11.03
N LYS A 5 11.44 -8.54 -10.81
CA LYS A 5 11.41 -7.58 -9.70
C LYS A 5 10.81 -8.22 -8.46
N CYS A 6 9.64 -8.84 -8.59
CA CYS A 6 8.94 -9.55 -7.52
C CYS A 6 7.88 -10.50 -8.07
N TRP A 7 7.24 -11.26 -7.19
CA TRP A 7 6.16 -12.17 -7.54
C TRP A 7 5.18 -12.37 -6.39
N GLN A 8 3.97 -12.84 -6.67
CA GLN A 8 2.97 -13.28 -5.69
C GLN A 8 2.77 -14.79 -5.82
N PRO A 9 2.71 -15.55 -4.72
CA PRO A 9 2.55 -17.01 -4.78
C PRO A 9 1.10 -17.48 -4.88
N GLY A 10 0.14 -16.70 -4.35
CA GLY A 10 -1.23 -17.17 -4.15
C GLY A 10 -2.31 -16.42 -4.90
N GLY A 11 -2.00 -15.30 -5.53
CA GLY A 11 -2.94 -14.42 -6.22
C GLY A 11 -2.89 -12.99 -5.68
N ALA A 12 -3.75 -12.13 -6.22
CA ALA A 12 -3.70 -10.68 -6.00
C ALA A 12 -3.72 -10.28 -4.51
N GLY A 13 -4.38 -11.05 -3.66
CA GLY A 13 -4.50 -10.73 -2.23
C GLY A 13 -3.35 -11.22 -1.33
N THR A 14 -2.24 -11.73 -1.90
CA THR A 14 -1.08 -12.20 -1.12
C THR A 14 0.05 -11.17 -1.15
N GLY A 15 0.91 -11.13 -0.14
CA GLY A 15 2.11 -10.29 -0.16
C GLY A 15 3.08 -10.67 -1.30
N PHE A 16 3.83 -9.69 -1.79
CA PHE A 16 4.91 -9.89 -2.75
C PHE A 16 6.11 -10.58 -2.11
N LEU A 17 6.80 -11.39 -2.91
CA LEU A 17 8.06 -12.04 -2.63
C LEU A 17 9.12 -11.55 -3.63
N LEU A 18 10.35 -11.49 -3.16
CA LEU A 18 11.53 -11.13 -3.97
C LEU A 18 12.14 -12.36 -4.68
N PRO A 19 13.01 -12.16 -5.69
CA PRO A 19 13.68 -13.26 -6.41
C PRO A 19 14.45 -14.24 -5.51
N GLU A 20 14.97 -13.77 -4.36
CA GLU A 20 15.64 -14.62 -3.36
C GLU A 20 14.72 -15.67 -2.71
N HIS A 21 13.39 -15.53 -2.84
CA HIS A 21 12.42 -16.47 -2.30
C HIS A 21 11.96 -17.53 -3.31
N LEU A 22 12.55 -17.62 -4.50
CA LEU A 22 12.08 -18.52 -5.57
C LEU A 22 12.10 -20.01 -5.19
N ASP A 23 12.98 -20.42 -4.27
CA ASP A 23 13.05 -21.81 -3.78
C ASP A 23 11.99 -22.14 -2.71
N ALA A 24 11.12 -21.19 -2.37
CA ALA A 24 10.04 -21.39 -1.42
C ALA A 24 9.08 -22.48 -1.90
N GLN A 25 8.75 -23.40 -1.01
CA GLN A 25 7.88 -24.51 -1.33
C GLN A 25 6.42 -24.04 -1.45
N MET A 26 5.77 -24.31 -2.58
CA MET A 26 4.42 -23.84 -2.95
C MET A 26 3.28 -24.57 -2.20
N TYR A 27 3.33 -24.56 -0.88
CA TYR A 27 2.25 -24.97 0.02
C TYR A 27 2.13 -23.98 1.19
N ALA A 28 1.02 -24.03 1.94
CA ALA A 28 0.73 -23.05 2.99
C ALA A 28 1.89 -22.80 3.98
N GLY A 29 2.49 -23.86 4.51
CA GLY A 29 3.61 -23.75 5.44
C GLY A 29 4.94 -23.37 4.78
N GLY A 30 5.14 -23.66 3.50
CA GLY A 30 6.35 -23.28 2.78
C GLY A 30 6.39 -21.79 2.48
N ILE A 31 5.26 -21.25 2.00
CA ILE A 31 5.09 -19.82 1.71
C ILE A 31 5.03 -18.98 3.01
N ALA A 32 4.40 -19.50 4.07
CA ALA A 32 4.38 -18.84 5.38
C ALA A 32 5.79 -18.54 5.92
N LYS A 33 6.78 -19.42 5.67
CA LYS A 33 8.16 -19.24 6.11
C LYS A 33 8.88 -18.06 5.44
N VAL A 34 8.41 -17.64 4.27
CA VAL A 34 8.97 -16.51 3.51
C VAL A 34 8.15 -15.22 3.66
N GLY A 35 7.23 -15.17 4.64
CA GLY A 35 6.61 -13.93 5.10
C GLY A 35 5.34 -13.50 4.36
N THR A 36 4.69 -14.40 3.64
CA THR A 36 3.36 -14.19 3.02
C THR A 36 2.52 -15.45 3.17
N ARG A 37 1.29 -15.48 2.66
CA ARG A 37 0.42 -16.67 2.72
C ARG A 37 0.23 -17.32 1.36
N MET A 38 -0.08 -18.62 1.37
CA MET A 38 -0.59 -19.29 0.18
C MET A 38 -2.07 -18.96 -0.04
N GLY A 39 -2.43 -18.66 -1.28
CA GLY A 39 -3.79 -18.32 -1.71
C GLY A 39 -4.38 -19.39 -2.62
N THR A 40 -4.87 -18.98 -3.80
CA THR A 40 -5.44 -19.86 -4.83
C THR A 40 -4.39 -20.56 -5.70
N GLY A 41 -3.10 -20.28 -5.48
CA GLY A 41 -1.99 -20.81 -6.28
C GLY A 41 -1.83 -20.14 -7.64
N LEU A 42 -2.51 -19.02 -7.87
CA LEU A 42 -2.32 -18.19 -9.05
C LEU A 42 -1.08 -17.30 -8.86
N ALA A 43 0.06 -17.78 -9.33
CA ALA A 43 1.30 -17.02 -9.25
C ALA A 43 1.33 -15.87 -10.27
N MET A 44 1.79 -14.70 -9.83
CA MET A 44 1.99 -13.53 -10.70
C MET A 44 3.44 -13.08 -10.60
N ALA A 45 4.14 -12.96 -11.72
CA ALA A 45 5.49 -12.42 -11.79
C ALA A 45 5.45 -10.98 -12.30
N VAL A 46 6.28 -10.11 -11.72
CA VAL A 46 6.39 -8.69 -12.07
C VAL A 46 7.85 -8.42 -12.43
N ASP A 47 8.10 -7.88 -13.61
CA ASP A 47 9.44 -7.51 -14.05
C ASP A 47 9.83 -6.06 -13.69
N ASP A 48 11.06 -5.69 -14.03
CA ASP A 48 11.66 -4.40 -13.71
C ASP A 48 11.04 -3.20 -14.46
N SER A 49 10.24 -3.43 -15.50
CA SER A 49 9.55 -2.35 -16.23
C SER A 49 8.29 -1.80 -15.55
N VAL A 50 7.73 -2.52 -14.57
CA VAL A 50 6.45 -2.18 -13.93
C VAL A 50 6.68 -1.36 -12.65
N ASN A 51 6.10 -0.16 -12.56
CA ASN A 51 6.10 0.61 -11.31
C ASN A 51 5.12 0.01 -10.29
N MET A 52 5.57 -0.15 -9.04
CA MET A 52 4.80 -0.77 -7.96
C MET A 52 3.64 0.10 -7.49
N VAL A 53 3.77 1.43 -7.48
CA VAL A 53 2.64 2.32 -7.15
C VAL A 53 1.51 2.15 -8.17
N SER A 54 1.85 2.10 -9.46
CA SER A 54 0.87 1.88 -10.53
C SER A 54 0.19 0.51 -10.47
N LEU A 55 0.96 -0.54 -10.19
CA LEU A 55 0.44 -1.89 -10.00
C LEU A 55 -0.53 -1.94 -8.82
N LEU A 56 -0.12 -1.41 -7.66
CA LEU A 56 -0.92 -1.42 -6.44
C LEU A 56 -2.17 -0.56 -6.57
N ARG A 57 -2.10 0.59 -7.23
CA ARG A 57 -3.29 1.40 -7.54
C ARG A 57 -4.32 0.56 -8.30
N ASN A 58 -3.90 -0.18 -9.34
CA ASN A 58 -4.83 -1.01 -10.11
C ASN A 58 -5.47 -2.12 -9.26
N MET A 59 -4.66 -2.78 -8.42
CA MET A 59 -5.15 -3.82 -7.51
C MET A 59 -6.12 -3.26 -6.47
N GLU A 60 -5.77 -2.16 -5.82
CA GLU A 60 -6.59 -1.49 -4.80
C GLU A 60 -7.89 -0.93 -5.40
N GLU A 61 -7.87 -0.44 -6.65
CA GLU A 61 -9.09 -0.05 -7.37
C GLU A 61 -10.06 -1.22 -7.56
N PHE A 62 -9.54 -2.41 -7.87
CA PHE A 62 -10.35 -3.63 -7.92
C PHE A 62 -10.92 -3.95 -6.54
N PHE A 63 -10.10 -3.99 -5.49
CA PHE A 63 -10.57 -4.32 -4.14
C PHE A 63 -11.58 -3.30 -3.60
N ALA A 64 -11.40 -2.01 -3.87
CA ALA A 64 -12.34 -0.96 -3.50
C ALA A 64 -13.69 -1.14 -4.22
N ARG A 65 -13.67 -1.45 -5.53
CA ARG A 65 -14.87 -1.66 -6.33
C ARG A 65 -15.65 -2.93 -5.93
N GLU A 66 -14.95 -3.99 -5.54
CA GLU A 66 -15.54 -5.27 -5.14
C GLU A 66 -15.87 -5.35 -3.64
N SER A 67 -15.65 -4.27 -2.88
CA SER A 67 -16.05 -4.18 -1.48
C SER A 67 -17.57 -4.25 -1.35
N CYS A 68 -18.09 -5.15 -0.50
CA CYS A 68 -19.53 -5.23 -0.22
C CYS A 68 -20.05 -4.07 0.64
N GLY A 69 -19.17 -3.23 1.19
CA GLY A 69 -19.54 -2.04 1.96
C GLY A 69 -19.95 -2.27 3.42
N TRP A 70 -19.92 -3.51 3.93
CA TRP A 70 -20.41 -3.85 5.27
C TRP A 70 -19.60 -3.21 6.41
N CYS A 71 -18.27 -3.39 6.42
CA CYS A 71 -17.42 -2.86 7.47
C CYS A 71 -16.84 -1.50 7.07
N THR A 72 -17.05 -0.49 7.92
CA THR A 72 -16.52 0.89 7.75
C THR A 72 -15.04 0.93 7.33
N PRO A 73 -14.09 0.23 7.99
CA PRO A 73 -12.69 0.24 7.55
C PRO A 73 -12.51 -0.20 6.10
N CYS A 74 -13.24 -1.21 5.62
CA CYS A 74 -13.15 -1.68 4.23
C CYS A 74 -13.85 -0.72 3.25
N ARG A 75 -15.06 -0.28 3.59
CA ARG A 75 -15.88 0.61 2.75
C ARG A 75 -15.19 1.95 2.49
N ASP A 76 -14.60 2.54 3.54
CA ASP A 76 -14.04 3.89 3.47
C ASP A 76 -12.52 3.87 3.30
N GLY A 77 -11.84 2.85 3.82
CA GLY A 77 -10.37 2.75 3.79
C GLY A 77 -9.79 2.34 2.44
N LEU A 78 -10.42 1.41 1.70
CA LEU A 78 -9.92 1.00 0.37
C LEU A 78 -10.03 2.12 -0.68
N PRO A 79 -11.13 2.90 -0.77
CA PRO A 79 -11.12 4.09 -1.62
C PRO A 79 -10.07 5.13 -1.21
N TRP A 80 -9.72 5.20 0.08
CA TRP A 80 -8.68 6.10 0.57
C TRP A 80 -7.28 5.67 0.14
N SER A 81 -6.96 4.36 0.16
CA SER A 81 -5.69 3.83 -0.38
C SER A 81 -5.56 4.18 -1.88
N VAL A 82 -6.61 3.96 -2.66
CA VAL A 82 -6.66 4.30 -4.09
C VAL A 82 -6.38 5.79 -4.34
N LYS A 83 -7.00 6.68 -3.55
CA LYS A 83 -6.79 8.12 -3.67
C LYS A 83 -5.32 8.50 -3.46
N MET A 84 -4.67 7.96 -2.43
CA MET A 84 -3.26 8.25 -2.15
C MET A 84 -2.33 7.65 -3.21
N LEU A 85 -2.60 6.41 -3.65
CA LEU A 85 -1.81 5.77 -4.71
C LEU A 85 -1.90 6.53 -6.04
N ARG A 86 -3.08 7.07 -6.39
CA ARG A 86 -3.24 7.96 -7.55
C ARG A 86 -2.45 9.27 -7.38
N ALA A 87 -2.43 9.85 -6.19
CA ALA A 87 -1.64 11.05 -5.94
C ALA A 87 -0.14 10.77 -6.12
N LEU A 88 0.36 9.68 -5.53
CA LEU A 88 1.75 9.24 -5.66
C LEU A 88 2.11 8.92 -7.13
N GLU A 89 1.26 8.19 -7.85
CA GLU A 89 1.45 7.88 -9.28
C GLU A 89 1.56 9.15 -10.14
N ASN A 90 0.86 10.23 -9.77
CA ASN A 90 0.87 11.51 -10.49
C ASN A 90 1.93 12.50 -9.99
N GLY A 91 2.82 12.11 -9.06
CA GLY A 91 3.80 13.04 -8.48
C GLY A 91 3.18 14.13 -7.60
N GLN A 92 1.97 13.89 -7.08
CA GLN A 92 1.17 14.80 -6.26
C GLN A 92 1.02 14.29 -4.82
N GLY A 93 1.70 13.20 -4.47
CA GLY A 93 1.65 12.64 -3.12
C GLY A 93 2.30 13.56 -2.10
N ARG A 94 1.89 13.43 -0.84
CA ARG A 94 2.48 14.15 0.29
C ARG A 94 3.40 13.22 1.06
N ALA A 95 4.36 13.79 1.80
CA ALA A 95 5.31 13.02 2.59
C ALA A 95 4.61 12.09 3.60
N GLU A 96 3.48 12.52 4.16
CA GLU A 96 2.68 11.74 5.11
C GLU A 96 1.81 10.64 4.48
N ASP A 97 1.63 10.61 3.15
CA ASP A 97 0.72 9.66 2.52
C ASP A 97 1.24 8.22 2.64
N ILE A 98 2.57 8.01 2.64
CA ILE A 98 3.17 6.68 2.82
C ILE A 98 2.91 6.15 4.24
N GLU A 99 3.04 6.99 5.26
CA GLU A 99 2.71 6.61 6.65
C GLU A 99 1.21 6.37 6.81
N THR A 100 0.38 7.14 6.10
CA THR A 100 -1.07 6.95 6.09
C THR A 100 -1.45 5.62 5.44
N LEU A 101 -0.81 5.24 4.33
CA LEU A 101 -0.97 3.93 3.70
C LEU A 101 -0.56 2.79 4.65
N LEU A 102 0.55 2.93 5.38
CA LEU A 102 0.95 1.95 6.41
C LEU A 102 -0.06 1.89 7.57
N GLY A 103 -0.63 3.03 7.95
CA GLY A 103 -1.75 3.09 8.89
C GLY A 103 -2.94 2.28 8.40
N LEU A 104 -3.32 2.44 7.13
CA LEU A 104 -4.39 1.64 6.50
C LEU A 104 -4.09 0.14 6.53
N VAL A 105 -2.86 -0.29 6.22
CA VAL A 105 -2.47 -1.70 6.31
C VAL A 105 -2.78 -2.28 7.70
N ASN A 106 -2.56 -1.50 8.76
CA ASN A 106 -2.89 -1.92 10.13
C ASN A 106 -4.40 -1.93 10.41
N PHE A 107 -5.14 -0.91 9.95
CA PHE A 107 -6.58 -0.79 10.21
C PHE A 107 -7.45 -1.74 9.37
N LEU A 108 -6.97 -2.17 8.21
CA LEU A 108 -7.64 -3.10 7.30
C LEU A 108 -7.14 -4.54 7.46
N GLY A 109 -6.07 -4.76 8.23
CA GLY A 109 -5.46 -6.06 8.45
C GLY A 109 -6.33 -7.07 9.21
N PRO A 110 -5.81 -8.29 9.42
CA PRO A 110 -6.55 -9.38 10.05
C PRO A 110 -7.18 -9.01 11.40
N GLY A 111 -8.44 -9.40 11.61
CA GLY A 111 -9.18 -9.15 12.85
C GLY A 111 -9.76 -7.74 13.00
N ARG A 112 -9.59 -6.86 12.01
CA ARG A 112 -10.15 -5.49 12.03
C ARG A 112 -11.40 -5.31 11.16
N THR A 113 -11.71 -6.29 10.33
CA THR A 113 -12.79 -6.27 9.36
C THR A 113 -13.61 -7.56 9.43
N PHE A 114 -14.81 -7.55 8.84
CA PHE A 114 -15.76 -8.67 8.98
C PHE A 114 -15.35 -9.92 8.19
N CYS A 115 -14.75 -9.75 7.02
CA CYS A 115 -14.29 -10.83 6.15
C CYS A 115 -12.83 -10.62 5.73
N ALA A 116 -12.25 -11.60 5.03
CA ALA A 116 -10.85 -11.55 4.59
C ALA A 116 -10.57 -10.64 3.38
N HIS A 117 -11.58 -9.91 2.85
CA HIS A 117 -11.42 -9.05 1.67
C HIS A 117 -10.44 -7.91 1.91
N ALA A 118 -10.67 -7.08 2.92
CA ALA A 118 -9.78 -5.98 3.28
C ALA A 118 -8.37 -6.45 3.69
N PRO A 119 -8.20 -7.49 4.53
CA PRO A 119 -6.88 -8.04 4.83
C PRO A 119 -6.14 -8.50 3.57
N GLY A 120 -6.85 -9.15 2.64
CA GLY A 120 -6.28 -9.54 1.35
C GLY A 120 -5.91 -8.35 0.47
N ALA A 121 -6.69 -7.26 0.51
CA ALA A 121 -6.39 -6.06 -0.25
C ALA A 121 -5.10 -5.37 0.22
N VAL A 122 -4.89 -5.27 1.54
CA VAL A 122 -3.75 -4.51 2.09
C VAL A 122 -2.46 -5.30 2.32
N GLU A 123 -2.51 -6.64 2.27
CA GLU A 123 -1.31 -7.48 2.31
C GLU A 123 -0.31 -7.17 1.16
N PRO A 124 -0.71 -7.12 -0.14
CA PRO A 124 0.18 -6.69 -1.21
C PRO A 124 0.66 -5.26 -1.00
N LEU A 125 -0.19 -4.33 -0.53
CA LEU A 125 0.20 -2.95 -0.27
C LEU A 125 1.32 -2.86 0.78
N GLY A 126 1.15 -3.54 1.91
CA GLY A 126 2.16 -3.55 2.99
C GLY A 126 3.50 -4.12 2.53
N SER A 127 3.48 -5.24 1.79
CA SER A 127 4.70 -5.84 1.24
C SER A 127 5.36 -4.96 0.17
N ALA A 128 4.58 -4.28 -0.67
CA ALA A 128 5.10 -3.38 -1.69
C ALA A 128 5.78 -2.16 -1.06
N ILE A 129 5.19 -1.55 -0.03
CA ILE A 129 5.81 -0.44 0.70
C ILE A 129 7.09 -0.92 1.40
N LYS A 130 7.09 -2.13 1.98
CA LYS A 130 8.28 -2.71 2.62
C LYS A 130 9.46 -2.84 1.67
N TYR A 131 9.24 -3.38 0.47
CA TYR A 131 10.34 -3.72 -0.46
C TYR A 131 10.66 -2.61 -1.46
N PHE A 132 9.69 -1.76 -1.79
CA PHE A 132 9.78 -0.78 -2.88
C PHE A 132 9.45 0.63 -2.42
N ARG A 133 9.70 0.97 -1.15
CA ARG A 133 9.42 2.29 -0.57
C ARG A 133 9.90 3.45 -1.43
N SER A 134 11.08 3.31 -2.05
CA SER A 134 11.65 4.33 -2.93
C SER A 134 10.76 4.67 -4.13
N GLU A 135 9.99 3.71 -4.66
CA GLU A 135 9.03 3.97 -5.74
C GLU A 135 7.83 4.79 -5.26
N PHE A 136 7.46 4.68 -3.98
CA PHE A 136 6.42 5.52 -3.36
C PHE A 136 6.98 6.92 -3.07
N GLU A 137 8.18 7.02 -2.52
CA GLU A 137 8.85 8.30 -2.22
C GLU A 137 9.10 9.13 -3.49
N ALA A 138 9.39 8.49 -4.62
CA ALA A 138 9.52 9.16 -5.91
C ALA A 138 8.22 9.83 -6.39
N GLY A 139 7.06 9.42 -5.87
CA GLY A 139 5.75 10.00 -6.18
C GLY A 139 5.36 11.18 -5.28
N VAL A 140 6.18 11.52 -4.28
CA VAL A 140 5.93 12.65 -3.39
C VAL A 140 6.29 13.96 -4.10
N ALA A 141 5.38 14.92 -4.06
CA ALA A 141 5.61 16.24 -4.61
C ALA A 141 6.80 16.91 -3.90
N PRO A 142 7.70 17.59 -4.62
CA PRO A 142 8.75 18.39 -4.00
C PRO A 142 8.14 19.38 -3.00
N GLU A 143 8.77 19.56 -1.84
CA GLU A 143 8.38 20.64 -0.94
C GLU A 143 8.47 21.97 -1.70
N SER A 144 7.33 22.51 -2.11
CA SER A 144 7.29 23.92 -2.53
C SER A 144 7.67 24.75 -1.30
N ALA A 145 8.53 25.76 -1.49
CA ALA A 145 8.98 26.71 -0.48
C ALA A 145 7.84 27.64 0.03
N THR A 146 6.72 27.06 0.47
CA THR A 146 5.51 27.76 0.91
C THR A 146 5.20 27.43 2.38
N SER A 147 6.22 27.31 3.21
CA SER A 147 6.09 27.34 4.67
C SER A 147 6.31 28.75 5.25
N LEU A 148 5.93 29.80 4.52
CA LEU A 148 5.67 31.11 5.16
C LEU A 148 4.31 31.05 5.84
N ARG A 149 4.24 30.38 7.00
CA ARG A 149 3.17 30.67 7.96
C ARG A 149 3.42 32.09 8.49
N PRO A 150 2.50 33.06 8.34
CA PRO A 150 2.64 34.31 9.06
C PRO A 150 2.59 33.98 10.55
N ASN A 151 3.58 34.48 11.29
CA ASN A 151 3.64 34.38 12.73
C ASN A 151 2.39 35.09 13.30
N LEU A 152 1.35 34.31 13.65
CA LEU A 152 0.15 34.86 14.29
C LEU A 152 0.61 35.50 15.60
N ALA A 153 0.53 36.82 15.62
CA ALA A 153 1.02 37.69 16.66
C ALA A 153 0.64 37.19 18.07
N LYS A 154 1.61 37.23 18.99
CA LYS A 154 1.38 37.04 20.42
C LYS A 154 0.24 37.96 20.88
N PRO A 155 -0.68 37.48 21.75
CA PRO A 155 -1.73 38.34 22.27
C PRO A 155 -1.10 39.50 23.07
N ILE A 156 -1.56 40.72 22.80
CA ILE A 156 -1.23 41.91 23.59
C ILE A 156 -1.87 41.70 24.96
N MET A 157 -1.06 41.56 26.02
CA MET A 157 -1.55 41.72 27.38
C MET A 157 -1.84 43.20 27.60
N VAL A 158 -3.12 43.58 27.59
CA VAL A 158 -3.56 44.86 28.14
C VAL A 158 -3.86 44.62 29.61
N GLY A 159 -2.95 45.07 30.48
CA GLY A 159 -3.18 45.09 31.92
C GLY A 159 -4.05 46.29 32.32
N ALA A 160 -4.93 46.04 33.29
CA ALA A 160 -5.39 46.98 34.31
C ALA A 160 -5.80 46.16 35.54
#